data_AF-A0A0D7PVH7-F1
#
_entry.id   AF-A0A0D7PVH7-F1
#
_cell.length_a   1.000
_cell.length_b   1.000
_cell.length_c   1.000
_cell.angle_alpha   90.00
_cell.angle_beta   90.00
_cell.angle_gamma   90.00
#
_symmetry.space_group_name_H-M   'P 1'
#
loop_
_entity.id
_entity.type
_entity.pdbx_description
1 polymer ?
#
loop_
_entity_poly.entity_id
_entity_poly.type
_entity_poly.pdbx_seq_one_letter_code
_entity_poly.pdbx_strand_id
1 'polypeptide(L)'
;MRPKLYALAALGVCFAGPAAAQAYDPNYPVCMQVYGGTLTPEYIDCSFTSLPQCQASASGRPASCTVNPFYAGPKPAPRSRVHRRRNHAD
;
A
#
# COMPACT_ATOMS: atom_id res chain seq x y z
N MET A 1 -11.91 -48.20 32.60
CA MET A 1 -12.15 -47.46 31.33
C MET A 1 -11.42 -46.14 31.43
N ARG A 2 -10.48 -45.85 30.51
CA ARG A 2 -9.58 -44.69 30.55
C ARG A 2 -10.07 -43.63 29.55
N PRO A 3 -10.45 -42.41 29.95
CA PRO A 3 -10.52 -41.30 29.01
C PRO A 3 -9.15 -40.63 28.96
N LYS A 4 -8.46 -40.76 27.81
CA LYS A 4 -7.26 -39.97 27.54
C LYS A 4 -7.72 -38.57 27.10
N LEU A 5 -7.53 -37.58 27.97
CA LEU A 5 -7.67 -36.18 27.58
C LEU A 5 -6.51 -35.82 26.65
N TYR A 6 -6.80 -35.67 25.36
CA TYR A 6 -5.92 -35.03 24.41
C TYR A 6 -6.38 -33.58 24.25
N ALA A 7 -5.79 -32.67 25.01
CA ALA A 7 -5.96 -31.24 24.80
C ALA A 7 -4.89 -30.77 23.80
N LEU A 8 -5.26 -30.67 22.52
CA LEU A 8 -4.46 -30.01 21.50
C LEU A 8 -4.61 -28.49 21.67
N ALA A 9 -3.64 -27.86 22.31
CA ALA A 9 -3.52 -26.40 22.31
C ALA A 9 -2.96 -25.96 20.94
N ALA A 10 -3.82 -25.39 20.09
CA ALA A 10 -3.39 -24.77 18.85
C ALA A 10 -2.70 -23.43 19.16
N LEU A 11 -1.38 -23.38 19.06
CA LEU A 11 -0.62 -22.14 19.05
C LEU A 11 -0.81 -21.46 17.69
N GLY A 12 -1.67 -20.45 17.63
CA GLY A 12 -1.77 -19.56 16.48
C GLY A 12 -0.51 -18.72 16.34
N VAL A 13 0.33 -19.04 15.36
CA VAL A 13 1.47 -18.20 14.99
C VAL A 13 0.94 -16.99 14.23
N CYS A 14 0.92 -15.83 14.88
CA CYS A 14 0.75 -14.56 14.20
C CYS A 14 2.01 -14.30 13.36
N PHE A 15 1.94 -14.53 12.04
CA PHE A 15 2.96 -14.06 11.12
C PHE A 15 2.90 -12.53 11.10
N ALA A 16 3.68 -11.87 11.96
CA ALA A 16 4.04 -10.48 11.79
C ALA A 16 4.97 -10.40 10.57
N GLY A 17 4.38 -10.36 9.37
CA GLY A 17 5.13 -10.03 8.15
C GLY A 17 5.77 -8.65 8.28
N PRO A 18 6.88 -8.38 7.59
CA PRO A 18 7.57 -7.10 7.69
C PRO A 18 6.59 -5.96 7.31
N ALA A 19 6.25 -5.12 8.29
CA ALA A 19 5.34 -3.98 8.12
C ALA A 19 5.82 -3.01 7.02
N ALA A 20 7.13 -3.02 6.72
CA ALA A 20 7.72 -2.26 5.63
C ALA A 20 7.17 -2.63 4.24
N ALA A 21 6.80 -3.89 3.99
CA ALA A 21 6.30 -4.30 2.67
C ALA A 21 4.83 -3.85 2.43
N GLN A 22 4.07 -3.59 3.49
CA GLN A 22 2.68 -3.17 3.40
C GLN A 22 2.52 -1.64 3.27
N ALA A 23 3.57 -0.89 3.62
CA ALA A 23 3.57 0.57 3.53
C ALA A 23 3.63 1.10 2.08
N TYR A 24 4.15 0.29 1.14
CA TYR A 24 4.31 0.66 -0.25
C TYR A 24 3.12 0.20 -1.09
N ASP A 25 2.18 1.10 -1.35
CA ASP A 25 1.11 0.87 -2.31
C ASP A 25 1.60 1.18 -3.75
N PRO A 26 1.66 0.19 -4.66
CA PRO A 26 2.14 0.38 -6.03
C PRO A 26 1.25 1.30 -6.88
N ASN A 27 0.06 1.71 -6.41
CA ASN A 27 -0.79 2.68 -7.09
C ASN A 27 -0.37 4.13 -6.82
N TYR A 28 0.44 4.40 -5.79
CA TYR A 28 0.86 5.75 -5.43
C TYR A 28 2.34 6.00 -5.76
N PRO A 29 2.66 7.07 -6.52
CA PRO A 29 4.02 7.36 -6.96
C PRO A 29 4.93 7.93 -5.88
N VAL A 30 4.41 8.40 -4.75
CA VAL A 30 5.20 9.13 -3.74
C VAL A 30 4.92 8.59 -2.34
N CYS A 31 5.99 8.46 -1.58
CA CYS A 31 5.97 8.01 -0.19
C CYS A 31 6.53 9.08 0.75
N MET A 32 5.92 9.20 1.93
CA MET A 32 6.45 9.96 3.05
C MET A 32 7.09 9.02 4.06
N GLN A 33 8.35 9.23 4.39
CA GLN A 33 9.03 8.55 5.47
C GLN A 33 9.05 9.47 6.69
N VAL A 34 8.39 9.03 7.76
CA VAL A 34 8.33 9.76 9.03
C VAL A 34 9.35 9.14 9.98
N TYR A 35 10.30 9.96 10.42
CA TYR A 35 11.30 9.59 11.39
C TYR A 35 10.73 9.74 12.80
N GLY A 36 10.53 8.60 13.46
CA GLY A 36 10.20 8.50 14.86
C GLY A 36 11.38 8.87 15.77
N GLY A 37 11.07 9.07 17.05
CA GLY A 37 12.02 9.27 18.12
C GLY A 37 11.85 8.23 19.22
N THR A 38 12.37 8.48 20.41
CA THR A 38 12.36 7.52 21.53
C THR A 38 10.96 7.01 21.90
N LEU A 39 9.91 7.80 21.66
CA LEU A 39 8.52 7.47 22.00
C LEU A 39 7.59 7.34 20.78
N THR A 40 8.08 7.58 19.56
CA THR A 40 7.26 7.56 18.35
C THR A 40 7.85 6.61 17.32
N PRO A 41 7.03 5.75 16.68
CA PRO A 41 7.54 4.80 15.69
C PRO A 41 7.89 5.51 14.38
N GLU A 42 8.94 5.02 13.73
CA GLU A 42 9.20 5.31 12.32
C GLU A 42 8.16 4.60 11.45
N TYR A 43 7.68 5.26 10.41
CA TYR A 43 6.78 4.63 9.45
C TYR A 43 6.84 5.29 8.08
N ILE A 44 6.35 4.58 7.09
CA ILE A 44 6.27 5.04 5.69
C ILE A 44 4.79 5.08 5.29
N ASP A 45 4.42 6.13 4.58
CA ASP A 45 3.07 6.37 4.07
C ASP A 45 3.14 6.66 2.57
N CYS A 46 2.77 5.68 1.75
CA CYS A 46 2.72 5.78 0.28
C CYS A 46 1.28 5.99 -0.20
N SER A 47 0.67 7.11 0.21
CA SER A 47 -0.68 7.52 -0.23
C SER A 47 -0.66 8.82 -1.06
N PHE A 48 0.53 9.28 -1.46
CA PHE A 48 0.70 10.56 -2.16
C PHE A 48 0.85 10.40 -3.67
N THR A 49 0.25 11.33 -4.40
CA THR A 49 0.29 11.34 -5.88
C THR A 49 1.36 12.27 -6.45
N SER A 50 1.93 13.16 -5.62
CA SER A 50 2.97 14.09 -6.03
C SER A 50 3.88 14.49 -4.86
N LEU A 51 5.14 14.84 -5.17
CA LEU A 51 6.10 15.36 -4.21
C LEU A 51 5.62 16.64 -3.50
N PRO A 52 5.08 17.66 -4.19
CA PRO A 52 4.57 18.85 -3.50
C PRO A 52 3.41 18.55 -2.55
N GLN A 53 2.52 17.60 -2.90
CA GLN A 53 1.45 17.17 -1.99
C GLN A 53 2.04 16.51 -0.73
N CYS A 54 3.03 15.63 -0.91
CA CYS A 54 3.73 15.02 0.22
C CYS A 54 4.45 16.07 1.08
N GLN A 55 5.17 17.02 0.48
CA GLN A 55 5.91 18.08 1.20
C GLN A 55 4.97 18.99 2.01
N ALA A 56 3.81 19.33 1.45
CA ALA A 56 2.78 20.07 2.17
C ALA A 56 2.34 19.33 3.45
N SER A 57 2.15 18.00 3.37
CA SER A 57 1.80 17.17 4.52
C SER A 57 2.96 16.84 5.45
N ALA A 58 4.21 16.85 4.96
CA ALA A 58 5.42 16.64 5.75
C ALA A 58 5.83 17.88 6.56
N SER A 59 5.30 19.06 6.19
CA SER A 59 5.63 20.33 6.82
C SER A 59 5.36 20.30 8.33
N GLY A 60 6.37 20.65 9.12
CA GLY A 60 6.29 20.64 10.59
C GLY A 60 6.48 19.27 11.25
N ARG A 61 6.85 18.24 10.48
CA ARG A 61 7.09 16.87 10.98
C ARG A 61 8.52 16.45 10.64
N PRO A 62 9.14 15.55 11.43
CA PRO A 62 10.40 14.91 11.05
C PRO A 62 10.13 13.90 9.93
N ALA A 63 9.90 14.37 8.71
CA ALA A 63 9.52 13.51 7.59
C ALA A 63 10.24 13.92 6.28
N SER A 64 10.51 12.94 5.43
CA SER A 64 11.06 13.14 4.09
C SER A 64 10.13 12.52 3.03
N CYS A 65 10.15 13.08 1.82
CA CYS A 65 9.35 12.61 0.70
C CYS A 65 10.25 12.01 -0.37
N THR A 66 9.92 10.81 -0.83
CA THR A 66 10.68 10.09 -1.87
C THR A 66 9.74 9.44 -2.89
N VAL A 67 10.27 9.13 -4.07
CA VAL A 67 9.52 8.44 -5.13
C VAL A 67 9.39 6.96 -4.75
N ASN A 68 8.19 6.41 -4.92
CA ASN A 68 7.90 5.01 -4.66
C ASN A 68 8.57 4.12 -5.73
N PRO A 69 9.53 3.25 -5.38
CA PRO A 69 10.18 2.36 -6.35
C PRO A 69 9.25 1.29 -6.91
N PHE A 70 8.12 1.01 -6.25
CA PHE A 70 7.14 0.01 -6.67
C PHE A 70 6.04 0.58 -7.58
N TYR A 71 6.06 1.89 -7.87
CA TYR A 71 5.08 2.52 -8.73
C TYR A 71 5.29 2.14 -10.20
N ALA A 72 4.34 1.40 -10.77
CA ALA A 72 4.40 0.91 -12.14
C ALA A 72 3.84 1.89 -13.20
N GLY A 73 3.50 3.13 -12.80
CA GLY A 73 2.88 4.10 -13.69
C GLY A 73 1.35 3.98 -13.76
N PRO A 74 0.69 4.92 -14.45
CA PRO A 74 -0.76 4.88 -14.65
C PRO A 74 -1.16 3.62 -15.41
N LYS A 75 -2.19 2.92 -14.92
CA LYS A 75 -2.82 1.82 -15.67
C LYS A 75 -3.36 2.40 -16.98
N PRO A 76 -3.03 1.84 -18.16
CA PRO A 76 -3.55 2.35 -19.42
C PRO A 76 -5.07 2.33 -19.40
N ALA A 77 -5.69 3.43 -19.86
CA ALA A 77 -7.14 3.52 -19.94
C ALA A 77 -7.67 2.32 -20.73
N PRO A 78 -8.74 1.65 -20.24
CA PRO A 78 -9.36 0.58 -21.00
C PRO A 78 -9.74 1.15 -22.36
N ARG A 79 -9.13 0.60 -23.43
CA ARG A 79 -9.47 0.98 -24.79
C ARG A 79 -10.96 0.70 -24.93
N SER A 80 -11.78 1.75 -24.94
CA SER A 80 -13.18 1.65 -25.31
C SER A 80 -13.19 0.89 -26.63
N ARG A 81 -13.66 -0.35 -26.61
CA ARG A 81 -13.98 -1.07 -27.82
C ARG A 81 -15.09 -0.23 -28.42
N VAL A 82 -14.73 0.68 -29.33
CA VAL A 82 -15.67 1.35 -30.21
C VAL A 82 -16.39 0.20 -30.90
N HIS A 83 -17.54 -0.17 -30.34
CA HIS A 83 -18.46 -1.12 -30.89
C HIS A 83 -18.98 -0.41 -32.11
N ARG A 84 -18.25 -0.64 -33.20
CA ARG A 84 -18.50 -0.15 -34.53
C ARG A 84 -19.88 -0.69 -34.90
N ARG A 85 -20.93 0.07 -34.52
CA ARG A 85 -22.25 0.10 -35.15
C ARG A 85 -22.00 0.51 -36.60
N ARG A 86 -21.46 -0.42 -37.37
CA ARG A 86 -21.53 -0.37 -38.82
C ARG A 86 -22.81 -1.06 -39.18
N ASN A 87 -23.76 -0.24 -39.61
CA ASN A 87 -24.51 -0.48 -40.84
C ASN A 87 -25.51 -1.64 -40.79
N HIS A 88 -26.65 -1.40 -40.14
CA HIS A 88 -27.94 -1.92 -40.59
C HIS A 88 -28.98 -0.80 -40.44
N ALA A 89 -28.85 0.21 -41.30
CA ALA A 89 -29.95 1.09 -41.67
C ALA A 89 -30.00 1.06 -43.20
N ASP A 90 -31.21 0.88 -43.70
CA ASP A 90 -31.67 0.78 -45.11
C ASP A 90 -31.56 -0.59 -45.78
#